data_AF-A0A917NYA9-F1
#
_entry.id   AF-A0A917NYA9-F1
#
_cell.length_a   1.000
_cell.length_b   1.000
_cell.length_c   1.000
_cell.angle_alpha   90.00
_cell.angle_beta   90.00
_cell.angle_gamma   90.00
#
_symmetry.space_group_name_H-M   'P 1'
#
loop_
_entity.id
_entity.type
_entity.pdbx_description
1 polymer ?
#
loop_
_entity_poly.entity_id
_entity_poly.type
_entity_poly.pdbx_seq_one_letter_code
_entity_poly.pdbx_strand_id
1 'polypeptide(L)'
;MRRFEPTPDQRRTVKTMAGFGIPHTDIAPFIGIDTKTLRKHFREELDRGMTEANAKVAQSLFQMATQGKNVAAAIFWMKARAGWREKIEIRPEVTPHASLTDAELEAIIRQGESPRRAYNRIIEGTPGVEGQ
;
A
#
# COMPACT_ATOMS: atom_id res chain seq x y z
N MET A 1 27.06 -40.05 -8.41
CA MET A 1 26.08 -39.18 -7.71
C MET A 1 24.75 -39.29 -8.44
N ARG A 2 23.66 -39.68 -7.75
CA ARG A 2 22.34 -39.83 -8.38
C ARG A 2 21.79 -38.42 -8.70
N ARG A 3 21.40 -38.17 -9.94
CA ARG A 3 20.79 -36.89 -10.35
C ARG A 3 19.41 -36.79 -9.70
N PHE A 4 19.12 -35.64 -9.07
CA PHE A 4 17.79 -35.36 -8.56
C PHE A 4 16.85 -35.10 -9.75
N GLU A 5 15.71 -35.79 -9.77
CA GLU A 5 14.68 -35.63 -10.80
C GLU A 5 13.35 -35.25 -10.12
N PRO A 6 12.83 -34.03 -10.38
CA PRO A 6 11.59 -33.56 -9.77
C PRO A 6 10.38 -34.38 -10.22
N THR A 7 9.56 -34.79 -9.27
CA THR A 7 8.25 -35.38 -9.61
C THR A 7 7.22 -34.29 -9.95
N PRO A 8 6.19 -34.61 -10.74
CA PRO A 8 5.09 -33.68 -10.99
C PRO A 8 4.41 -33.15 -9.72
N ASP A 9 4.30 -33.99 -8.68
CA ASP A 9 3.70 -33.61 -7.40
C ASP A 9 4.59 -32.65 -6.60
N GLN A 10 5.91 -32.87 -6.62
CA GLN A 10 6.86 -31.92 -6.03
C GLN A 10 6.77 -30.57 -6.73
N ARG A 11 6.67 -30.54 -8.07
CA ARG A 11 6.51 -29.30 -8.83
C ARG A 11 5.24 -28.56 -8.42
N ARG A 12 4.11 -29.25 -8.36
CA ARG A 12 2.83 -28.67 -7.93
C ARG A 12 2.89 -28.13 -6.50
N THR A 13 3.55 -28.85 -5.60
CA THR A 13 3.75 -28.47 -4.20
C THR A 13 4.61 -27.21 -4.10
N VAL A 14 5.80 -27.21 -4.73
CA VAL A 14 6.70 -26.04 -4.74
C VAL A 14 6.03 -24.82 -5.32
N LYS A 15 5.32 -24.96 -6.44
CA LYS A 15 4.59 -23.86 -7.09
C LYS A 15 3.53 -23.26 -6.17
N THR A 16 2.77 -24.11 -5.48
CA THR A 16 1.74 -23.68 -4.53
C THR A 16 2.36 -22.94 -3.34
N MET A 17 3.40 -23.51 -2.73
CA MET A 17 4.08 -22.91 -1.58
C MET A 17 4.75 -21.58 -1.93
N ALA A 18 5.43 -21.51 -3.08
CA ALA A 18 5.98 -20.26 -3.60
C ALA A 18 4.89 -19.24 -3.91
N GLY A 19 3.75 -19.69 -4.43
CA GLY A 19 2.56 -18.86 -4.63
C GLY A 19 1.98 -18.26 -3.36
N PHE A 20 2.14 -18.94 -2.23
CA PHE A 20 1.76 -18.42 -0.91
C PHE A 20 2.85 -17.54 -0.27
N GLY A 21 3.98 -17.32 -0.95
CA GLY A 21 5.08 -16.51 -0.44
C GLY A 21 5.96 -17.23 0.59
N ILE A 22 5.90 -18.56 0.68
CA ILE A 22 6.73 -19.33 1.61
C ILE A 22 8.22 -19.23 1.19
N PRO A 23 9.15 -18.92 2.11
CA PRO A 23 10.57 -18.83 1.79
C PRO A 23 11.17 -20.12 1.24
N HIS A 24 12.11 -20.01 0.30
CA HIS A 24 12.82 -21.17 -0.26
C HIS A 24 13.55 -22.01 0.81
N THR A 25 13.98 -21.37 1.91
CA THR A 25 14.62 -22.03 3.06
C THR A 25 13.69 -23.00 3.79
N ASP A 26 12.38 -22.82 3.64
CA ASP A 26 11.37 -23.61 4.32
C ASP A 26 10.75 -24.62 3.34
N ILE A 27 10.59 -24.24 2.07
CA ILE A 27 10.15 -25.15 0.99
C ILE A 27 11.15 -26.30 0.78
N ALA A 28 12.44 -26.00 0.76
CA ALA A 28 13.48 -27.00 0.48
C ALA A 28 13.47 -28.18 1.47
N PRO A 29 13.55 -27.98 2.82
CA PRO A 29 13.45 -29.07 3.77
C PRO A 29 12.07 -29.73 3.77
N PHE A 30 10.99 -28.99 3.46
CA PHE A 30 9.64 -29.56 3.36
C PHE A 30 9.54 -30.67 2.31
N ILE A 31 10.24 -30.53 1.17
CA ILE A 31 10.30 -31.59 0.14
C ILE A 31 11.58 -32.45 0.22
N GLY A 32 12.37 -32.29 1.29
CA GLY A 32 13.54 -33.13 1.57
C GLY A 32 14.77 -32.86 0.70
N ILE A 33 14.99 -31.62 0.23
CA ILE A 33 16.16 -31.26 -0.60
C ILE A 33 16.89 -30.02 -0.08
N ASP A 34 18.10 -29.79 -0.60
CA ASP A 34 18.85 -28.56 -0.35
C ASP A 34 18.28 -27.38 -1.17
N THR A 35 18.38 -26.16 -0.64
CA THR A 35 17.86 -24.95 -1.30
C THR A 35 18.52 -24.66 -2.65
N LYS A 36 19.79 -25.04 -2.88
CA LYS A 36 20.45 -24.96 -4.20
C LYS A 36 19.80 -25.91 -5.20
N THR A 37 19.49 -27.14 -4.80
CA THR A 37 18.76 -28.13 -5.60
C THR A 37 17.36 -27.61 -5.92
N LEU A 38 16.65 -27.01 -4.95
CA LEU A 38 15.35 -26.38 -5.16
C LEU A 38 15.41 -25.33 -6.28
N ARG A 39 16.32 -24.34 -6.16
CA ARG A 39 16.48 -23.27 -7.16
C ARG A 39 16.92 -23.76 -8.54
N LYS A 40 17.64 -24.88 -8.60
CA LYS A 40 18.12 -25.48 -9.85
C LYS A 40 16.99 -26.18 -10.60
N HIS A 41 16.14 -26.91 -9.90
CA HIS A 41 15.19 -27.83 -10.51
C HIS A 41 13.74 -27.30 -10.58
N PHE A 42 13.40 -26.29 -9.77
CA PHE A 42 12.06 -25.74 -9.66
C PHE A 42 11.97 -24.24 -10.01
N ARG A 43 12.87 -23.75 -10.87
CA ARG A 43 12.96 -22.30 -11.18
C ARG A 43 11.62 -21.74 -11.67
N GLU A 44 10.99 -22.46 -12.59
CA GLU A 44 9.72 -22.03 -13.17
C GLU A 44 8.61 -21.92 -12.11
N GLU A 45 8.52 -22.89 -11.21
CA GLU A 45 7.52 -22.92 -10.14
C GLU A 45 7.72 -21.77 -9.15
N LEU A 46 8.97 -21.47 -8.80
CA LEU A 46 9.33 -20.38 -7.89
C LEU A 46 9.02 -19.01 -8.52
N ASP A 47 9.33 -18.83 -9.80
CA ASP A 47 9.15 -17.55 -10.50
C ASP A 47 7.66 -17.28 -10.82
N ARG A 48 6.89 -18.33 -11.15
CA ARG A 48 5.48 -18.19 -11.57
C ARG A 48 4.47 -18.32 -10.43
N GLY A 49 4.84 -18.98 -9.33
CA GLY A 49 3.92 -19.31 -8.24
C GLY A 49 3.14 -18.11 -7.72
N MET A 50 3.85 -17.02 -7.38
CA MET A 50 3.25 -15.80 -6.83
C MET A 50 2.27 -15.14 -7.81
N THR A 51 2.68 -15.00 -9.07
CA THR A 51 1.85 -14.40 -10.12
C THR A 51 0.57 -15.20 -10.34
N GLU A 52 0.66 -16.53 -10.38
CA GLU A 52 -0.52 -17.38 -10.55
C GLU A 52 -1.44 -17.38 -9.32
N ALA A 53 -0.89 -17.35 -8.11
CA ALA A 53 -1.68 -17.21 -6.89
C ALA A 53 -2.44 -15.88 -6.88
N ASN A 54 -1.75 -14.77 -7.17
CA ASN A 54 -2.35 -13.45 -7.28
C ASN A 54 -3.45 -13.39 -8.35
N ALA A 55 -3.24 -14.02 -9.51
CA ALA A 55 -4.25 -14.08 -10.57
C ALA A 55 -5.51 -14.82 -10.12
N LYS A 56 -5.37 -15.95 -9.41
CA LYS A 56 -6.51 -16.71 -8.86
C LYS A 56 -7.30 -15.89 -7.83
N VAL A 57 -6.60 -15.22 -6.92
CA VAL A 57 -7.24 -14.35 -5.92
C VAL A 57 -7.95 -13.19 -6.62
N ALA A 58 -7.32 -12.55 -7.61
CA ALA A 58 -7.92 -11.48 -8.38
C ALA A 58 -9.19 -11.94 -9.14
N GLN A 59 -9.18 -13.13 -9.73
CA GLN A 59 -10.35 -13.71 -10.39
C GLN A 59 -11.51 -13.94 -9.41
N SER A 60 -11.23 -14.54 -8.25
CA SER A 60 -12.23 -14.77 -7.22
C SER A 60 -12.83 -13.46 -6.71
N LEU A 61 -11.97 -12.47 -6.41
CA LEU A 61 -12.39 -11.13 -6.00
C LEU A 61 -13.31 -10.48 -7.04
N PHE A 62 -12.94 -10.55 -8.32
CA PHE A 62 -13.74 -10.00 -9.42
C PHE A 62 -15.11 -10.68 -9.52
N GLN A 63 -15.18 -12.01 -9.39
CA GLN A 63 -16.46 -12.74 -9.38
C GLN A 63 -17.34 -12.34 -8.19
N MET A 64 -16.76 -12.19 -6.99
CA MET A 64 -17.50 -11.72 -5.82
C MET A 64 -18.06 -10.31 -6.01
N ALA A 65 -17.27 -9.42 -6.61
CA ALA A 65 -17.68 -8.04 -6.90
C ALA A 65 -18.78 -7.94 -7.97
N THR A 66 -18.76 -8.81 -8.99
CA THR A 66 -19.66 -8.71 -10.15
C THR A 66 -20.90 -9.59 -10.07
N GLN A 67 -20.81 -10.75 -9.44
CA GLN A 67 -21.88 -11.76 -9.41
C GLN A 67 -22.35 -12.05 -7.98
N GLY A 68 -21.43 -12.05 -7.01
CA GLY A 68 -21.70 -12.43 -5.63
C GLY A 68 -22.44 -11.39 -4.78
N LYS A 69 -22.81 -10.23 -5.35
CA LYS A 69 -23.40 -9.08 -4.64
C LYS A 69 -22.58 -8.64 -3.41
N ASN A 70 -21.27 -8.90 -3.41
CA ASN A 70 -20.39 -8.52 -2.30
C ASN A 70 -19.92 -7.07 -2.48
N VAL A 71 -20.57 -6.16 -1.75
CA VAL A 71 -20.30 -4.71 -1.81
C VAL A 71 -18.86 -4.39 -1.37
N ALA A 72 -18.33 -5.08 -0.36
CA ALA A 72 -16.97 -4.85 0.12
C ALA A 72 -15.92 -5.19 -0.96
N ALA A 73 -16.10 -6.30 -1.68
CA ALA A 73 -15.24 -6.67 -2.81
C ALA A 73 -15.31 -5.63 -3.94
N ALA A 74 -16.50 -5.14 -4.26
CA ALA A 74 -16.68 -4.09 -5.27
C ALA A 74 -16.00 -2.77 -4.85
N ILE A 75 -16.21 -2.30 -3.62
CA ILE A 75 -15.57 -1.08 -3.09
C ILE A 75 -14.04 -1.24 -3.09
N PHE A 76 -13.52 -2.37 -2.61
CA PHE A 76 -12.09 -2.65 -2.62
C PHE A 76 -11.53 -2.62 -4.04
N TRP A 77 -12.21 -3.25 -5.01
CA TRP A 77 -11.77 -3.21 -6.41
C TRP A 77 -11.70 -1.78 -6.96
N MET A 78 -12.74 -0.98 -6.72
CA MET A 78 -12.79 0.40 -7.22
C MET A 78 -11.67 1.25 -6.62
N LYS A 79 -11.39 1.10 -5.32
CA LYS A 79 -10.30 1.82 -4.65
C LYS A 79 -8.91 1.32 -5.04
N ALA A 80 -8.66 0.02 -4.89
CA ALA A 80 -7.32 -0.57 -5.02
C ALA A 80 -6.88 -0.80 -6.47
N ARG A 81 -7.81 -1.03 -7.40
CA ARG A 81 -7.49 -1.38 -8.79
C ARG A 81 -8.01 -0.38 -9.81
N ALA A 82 -9.23 0.15 -9.65
CA ALA A 82 -9.81 1.13 -10.58
C ALA A 82 -9.36 2.58 -10.30
N GLY A 83 -8.60 2.80 -9.22
CA GLY A 83 -8.00 4.09 -8.89
C GLY A 83 -8.98 5.11 -8.30
N TRP A 84 -10.17 4.70 -7.86
CA TRP A 84 -11.10 5.61 -7.19
C TRP A 84 -10.54 6.03 -5.84
N ARG A 85 -10.63 7.33 -5.56
CA ARG A 85 -10.24 7.92 -4.28
C ARG A 85 -11.39 8.77 -3.77
N GLU A 86 -11.48 8.89 -2.46
CA GLU A 86 -12.46 9.77 -1.84
C GLU A 86 -12.13 11.23 -2.14
N LYS A 87 -13.16 12.04 -2.38
CA LYS A 87 -12.99 13.48 -2.55
C LYS A 87 -12.75 14.09 -1.18
N ILE A 88 -11.54 14.60 -0.96
CA ILE A 88 -11.19 15.34 0.25
C ILE A 88 -11.44 16.82 -0.07
N GLU A 89 -12.52 17.40 0.47
CA GLU A 89 -12.75 18.84 0.43
C GLU A 89 -12.03 19.49 1.63
N ILE A 90 -10.85 20.03 1.38
CA ILE A 90 -10.18 20.89 2.35
C ILE A 90 -10.84 22.27 2.24
N ARG A 91 -11.61 22.69 3.24
CA ARG A 91 -12.02 24.09 3.41
C ARG A 91 -10.98 24.76 4.30
N PRO A 92 -9.98 25.44 3.73
CA PRO A 92 -9.10 26.23 4.55
C PRO A 92 -9.92 27.37 5.16
N GLU A 93 -9.92 27.48 6.48
CA GLU A 93 -10.33 28.71 7.16
C GLU A 93 -9.26 29.77 6.89
N VAL A 94 -9.32 30.39 5.72
CA VAL A 94 -8.42 31.50 5.38
C VAL A 94 -8.99 32.74 6.04
N THR A 95 -8.38 33.23 7.11
CA THR A 95 -8.58 34.62 7.53
C THR A 95 -7.96 35.50 6.44
N PRO A 96 -8.73 36.29 5.68
CA PRO A 96 -8.15 37.10 4.61
C PRO A 96 -7.08 38.03 5.16
N HIS A 97 -5.95 38.20 4.48
CA HIS A 97 -4.88 39.13 4.90
C HIS A 97 -5.35 40.59 5.07
N ALA A 98 -6.50 40.94 4.49
CA ALA A 98 -7.16 42.23 4.65
C ALA A 98 -7.92 42.39 5.98
N SER A 99 -7.85 41.41 6.89
CA SER A 99 -8.59 41.42 8.17
C SER A 99 -7.83 42.09 9.31
N LEU A 100 -6.56 42.41 9.11
CA LEU A 100 -5.83 43.21 10.10
C LEU A 100 -6.10 44.68 9.82
N THR A 101 -6.64 45.35 10.82
CA THR A 101 -6.78 46.80 10.83
C THR A 101 -5.41 47.46 10.81
N ASP A 102 -5.35 48.70 10.33
CA ASP A 102 -4.10 49.48 10.35
C ASP A 102 -3.49 49.55 11.76
N ALA A 103 -4.32 49.55 12.81
CA ALA A 103 -3.89 49.51 14.20
C ALA A 103 -3.17 48.20 14.58
N GLU A 104 -3.65 47.05 14.08
CA GLU A 104 -3.03 45.75 14.31
C GLU A 104 -1.71 45.62 13.53
N LEU A 105 -1.65 46.17 12.31
CA LEU A 105 -0.42 46.26 11.53
C LEU A 105 0.63 47.14 12.21
N GLU A 106 0.22 48.30 12.73
CA GLU A 106 1.10 49.19 13.49
C GLU A 106 1.62 48.55 14.78
N ALA A 107 0.79 47.78 15.49
CA ALA A 107 1.20 47.07 16.70
C ALA A 107 2.31 46.04 16.41
N ILE A 108 2.21 45.32 15.29
CA ILE A 108 3.23 44.35 14.84
C ILE A 108 4.54 45.06 14.48
N ILE A 109 4.46 46.16 13.73
CA ILE A 109 5.63 46.96 13.33
C ILE A 109 6.32 47.55 14.56
N ARG A 110 5.57 48.06 15.54
CA ARG A 110 6.11 48.64 16.78
C ARG A 110 6.83 47.61 17.66
N GLN A 111 6.37 46.36 17.65
CA GLN A 111 7.03 45.25 18.35
C GLN A 111 8.25 44.70 17.59
N GLY A 112 8.58 45.26 16.42
CA GLY A 112 9.74 44.86 15.62
C GLY A 112 9.56 43.49 14.96
N GLU A 113 8.35 42.93 14.95
CA GLU A 113 8.07 41.69 14.26
C GLU A 113 7.79 41.96 12.79
N SER A 114 8.51 41.28 11.92
CA SER A 114 8.18 41.27 10.50
C SER A 114 6.72 40.80 10.35
N PRO A 115 5.88 41.51 9.57
CA PRO A 115 4.49 41.09 9.31
C PRO A 115 4.40 39.65 8.81
N ARG A 116 5.41 39.19 8.06
CA ARG A 116 5.52 37.81 7.57
C ARG A 116 5.83 36.80 8.68
N ARG A 117 6.61 37.17 9.70
CA ARG A 117 6.89 36.31 10.87
C ARG A 117 5.70 36.24 11.82
N ALA A 118 4.99 37.35 12.03
CA ALA A 118 3.76 37.37 12.82
C ALA A 118 2.67 36.51 12.14
N TYR A 119 2.51 36.67 10.83
CA TYR A 119 1.62 35.83 10.02
C TYR A 119 1.97 34.34 10.13
N ASN A 120 3.24 33.98 9.94
CA ASN A 120 3.67 32.59 10.04
C ASN A 120 3.47 32.01 11.45
N ARG A 121 3.67 32.79 12.52
CA ARG A 121 3.38 32.33 13.90
C ARG A 121 1.89 32.07 14.12
N ILE A 122 1.00 32.90 13.58
CA ILE A 122 -0.45 32.69 13.71
C ILE A 122 -0.85 31.39 13.00
N ILE A 123 -0.27 31.12 11.83
CA ILE A 123 -0.50 29.88 11.08
C ILE A 123 0.11 28.65 11.78
N GLU A 124 1.33 28.76 12.31
CA GLU A 124 2.08 27.65 12.95
C GLU A 124 1.69 27.41 14.41
N GLY A 125 1.08 28.39 15.08
CA GLY A 125 0.65 28.33 16.48
C GLY A 125 -0.81 27.90 16.68
N THR A 126 -1.53 27.60 15.59
CA THR A 126 -2.86 26.97 15.70
C THR A 126 -2.63 25.49 15.99
N PRO A 127 -3.05 24.95 17.15
CA PRO A 127 -2.84 23.54 17.47
C PRO A 127 -3.45 22.69 16.36
N GLY A 128 -2.70 21.66 15.95
CA GLY A 128 -3.12 20.75 14.91
C GLY A 128 -4.57 20.33 15.09
N VAL A 129 -5.34 20.41 14.01
CA VAL A 129 -6.53 19.60 13.84
C VAL A 129 -6.03 18.15 13.75
N GLU A 130 -5.85 17.53 14.91
CA GLU A 130 -5.67 16.11 15.06
C GLU A 130 -6.95 15.41 14.61
N GLY A 131 -6.78 14.50 13.65
CA GLY A 131 -7.49 13.21 13.58
C GLY A 131 -9.00 13.22 13.45
N GLN A 132 -9.48 12.90 12.24
CA GLN A 132 -10.37 11.75 12.03
C GLN A 132 -9.84 10.90 10.88
#